data_AF-A0AAD5JXC6-F1
#
_entry.id   AF-A0AAD5JXC6-F1
#
_cell.length_a   1.000
_cell.length_b   1.000
_cell.length_c   1.000
_cell.angle_alpha   90.00
_cell.angle_beta   90.00
_cell.angle_gamma   90.00
#
_symmetry.space_group_name_H-M   'P 1'
#
loop_
_entity.id
_entity.type
_entity.pdbx_description
1 polymer ?
#
loop_
_entity_poly.entity_id
_entity_poly.type
_entity_poly.pdbx_seq_one_letter_code
_entity_poly.pdbx_strand_id
1 'polypeptide(L)'
;MPKRNYEDQDIKENDSSDETIDIQEKIDQSNKRRKGLQNVFIAYDMEEQMRKQVARKEEKVKKQMKRQQLLSQTIEVIEKDGVYVDGVEVSVGTKIKNAAIQKHSLYQHLDPNCQSIICLGLNSILDLSAKYPERQTVLFNKTQWHDLTKMYPPRQLDGSSYAALGNILKPIFNAYKDRKPNKNNWISMFKEVVSLQSQYNPELEESLRDVDFCLYFYRSLLHLQKHHKYIFNDDVDKSEWDYIVKFWGPLLERLFVGTGLRLKWGDTVLTMKDIGTNGNFKVDMRVLNDAMVQRYSEEGDLMVAEAAKGDPGSFKYQSDRCKLFSESKVIIDNLLLDNHDVDTLYCIQFCGLEMMIMSLSLPVNGLYVGNEVYHVHLDDRLQSYHNYLQTVTQLLCFRDEAVKVCNASDNLKSSKKSKRTSVKGNKYNSATKDKHSILPKSWWVRGTWIPPRQKDSPPPSIPNNLVSH
;
A
#
# COMPACT_ATOMS: atom_id res chain seq x y z
N MET A 1 -3.57 -8.55 -68.85
CA MET A 1 -4.55 -7.88 -69.74
C MET A 1 -3.99 -6.51 -70.14
N PRO A 2 -4.29 -6.00 -71.35
CA PRO A 2 -3.36 -6.03 -72.49
C PRO A 2 -2.55 -4.74 -72.72
N LYS A 3 -1.35 -4.92 -73.29
CA LYS A 3 -0.54 -3.89 -73.96
C LYS A 3 -1.30 -3.41 -75.21
N ARG A 4 -1.58 -2.11 -75.33
CA ARG A 4 -2.01 -1.48 -76.58
C ARG A 4 -0.90 -0.56 -77.08
N ASN A 5 -0.38 -0.91 -78.24
CA ASN A 5 0.38 -0.04 -79.12
C ASN A 5 -0.56 1.01 -79.72
N TYR A 6 -0.11 2.27 -79.75
CA TYR A 6 -0.54 3.33 -80.66
C TYR A 6 0.76 4.09 -80.96
N GLU A 7 1.41 3.81 -82.10
CA GLU A 7 1.23 4.51 -83.38
C GLU A 7 1.46 6.02 -83.24
N ASP A 8 2.69 6.39 -83.58
CA ASP A 8 3.18 7.73 -83.81
C ASP A 8 2.39 8.39 -84.94
N GLN A 9 1.68 9.48 -84.63
CA GLN A 9 1.21 10.44 -85.61
C GLN A 9 2.07 11.70 -85.49
N ASP A 10 2.91 11.92 -86.51
CA ASP A 10 3.62 13.16 -86.77
C ASP A 10 2.62 14.31 -86.95
N ILE A 11 2.46 15.14 -85.93
CA ILE A 11 1.76 16.42 -86.01
C ILE A 11 2.81 17.52 -86.17
N LYS A 12 2.69 18.19 -87.32
CA LYS A 12 3.48 19.33 -87.77
C LYS A 12 3.56 20.43 -86.71
N GLU A 13 4.78 20.74 -86.29
CA GLU A 13 5.13 21.95 -85.53
C GLU A 13 4.88 23.20 -86.39
N ASN A 14 3.84 23.96 -86.05
CA ASN A 14 3.64 25.33 -86.51
C ASN A 14 3.72 26.26 -85.28
N ASP A 15 4.61 27.24 -85.34
CA ASP A 15 4.64 28.51 -84.60
C ASP A 15 4.01 28.53 -83.19
N SER A 16 4.73 27.98 -82.20
CA SER A 16 4.35 28.01 -80.77
C SER A 16 5.38 28.70 -79.86
N SER A 17 6.42 29.37 -80.40
CA SER A 17 7.51 29.89 -79.57
C SER A 17 7.10 31.06 -78.66
N ASP A 18 6.13 31.87 -79.06
CA ASP A 18 5.66 33.02 -78.25
C ASP A 18 4.66 32.60 -77.15
N GLU A 19 3.84 31.57 -77.35
CA GLU A 19 2.97 31.05 -76.28
C GLU A 19 3.76 30.32 -75.18
N THR A 20 4.87 29.66 -75.53
CA THR A 20 5.72 28.97 -74.54
C THR A 20 6.41 29.92 -73.56
N ILE A 21 6.74 31.14 -73.99
CA ILE A 21 7.40 32.15 -73.11
C ILE A 21 6.40 32.69 -72.08
N ASP A 22 5.15 32.99 -72.48
CA ASP A 22 4.10 33.46 -71.57
C ASP A 22 3.68 32.37 -70.54
N ILE A 23 3.68 31.10 -70.94
CA ILE A 23 3.40 29.98 -70.03
C ILE A 23 4.53 29.83 -68.99
N GLN A 24 5.79 29.96 -69.39
CA GLN A 24 6.93 29.83 -68.47
C GLN A 24 6.95 30.97 -67.44
N GLU A 25 6.69 32.21 -67.84
CA GLU A 25 6.57 33.34 -66.90
C GLU A 25 5.40 33.14 -65.91
N LYS A 26 4.25 32.64 -66.38
CA LYS A 26 3.11 32.31 -65.50
C LYS A 26 3.45 31.20 -64.51
N ILE A 27 4.20 30.18 -64.94
CA ILE A 27 4.69 29.10 -64.07
C ILE A 27 5.65 29.66 -63.01
N ASP A 28 6.59 30.53 -63.40
CA ASP A 28 7.56 31.11 -62.47
C ASP A 28 6.90 32.09 -61.49
N GLN A 29 5.93 32.87 -61.92
CA GLN A 29 5.11 33.70 -61.03
C GLN A 29 4.29 32.84 -60.06
N SER A 30 3.69 31.74 -60.54
CA SER A 30 2.94 30.80 -59.70
C SER A 30 3.84 30.14 -58.66
N ASN A 31 5.03 29.68 -59.07
CA ASN A 31 6.04 29.09 -58.19
C ASN A 31 6.54 30.10 -57.15
N LYS A 32 6.74 31.36 -57.55
CA LYS A 32 7.11 32.45 -56.63
C LYS A 32 6.01 32.73 -55.61
N ARG A 33 4.74 32.76 -56.04
CA ARG A 33 3.57 32.88 -55.13
C ARG A 33 3.48 31.69 -54.18
N ARG A 34 3.68 30.46 -54.67
CA ARG A 34 3.65 29.24 -53.86
C ARG A 34 4.76 29.22 -52.80
N LYS A 35 5.99 29.59 -53.17
CA LYS A 35 7.10 29.77 -52.20
C LYS A 35 6.79 30.86 -51.17
N GLY A 36 6.21 31.98 -51.61
CA GLY A 36 5.77 33.04 -50.71
C GLY A 36 4.75 32.56 -49.68
N LEU A 37 3.70 31.86 -50.13
CA LEU A 37 2.67 31.29 -49.25
C LEU A 37 3.23 30.22 -48.30
N GLN A 38 4.15 29.38 -48.77
CA GLN A 38 4.80 28.36 -47.95
C GLN A 38 5.64 28.99 -46.83
N ASN A 39 6.35 30.08 -47.12
CA ASN A 39 7.11 30.82 -46.11
C ASN A 39 6.18 31.48 -45.07
N VAL A 40 5.02 32.01 -45.49
CA VAL A 40 4.01 32.57 -44.58
C VAL A 40 3.46 31.48 -43.66
N PHE A 41 3.18 30.28 -44.19
CA PHE A 41 2.67 29.16 -43.40
C PHE A 41 3.69 28.67 -42.36
N ILE A 42 4.97 28.55 -42.75
CA ILE A 42 6.07 28.18 -41.83
C ILE A 42 6.22 29.23 -40.73
N ALA A 43 6.18 30.52 -41.08
CA ALA A 43 6.27 31.60 -40.10
C ALA A 43 5.12 31.54 -39.08
N TYR A 44 3.89 31.26 -39.55
CA TYR A 44 2.72 31.12 -38.68
C TYR A 44 2.84 29.94 -37.72
N ASP A 45 3.27 28.76 -38.20
CA ASP A 45 3.46 27.57 -37.34
C ASP A 45 4.57 27.80 -36.29
N MET A 46 5.68 28.45 -36.68
CA MET A 46 6.74 28.83 -35.74
C MET A 46 6.24 29.80 -34.67
N GLU A 47 5.43 30.79 -35.05
CA GLU A 47 4.83 31.74 -34.10
C GLU A 47 3.89 31.04 -33.12
N GLU A 48 3.05 30.11 -33.60
CA GLU A 48 2.15 29.33 -32.74
C GLU A 48 2.93 28.45 -31.75
N GLN A 49 4.01 27.80 -32.20
CA GLN A 49 4.89 27.01 -31.33
C GLN A 49 5.59 27.89 -30.28
N MET A 50 6.08 29.08 -30.66
CA MET A 50 6.66 30.03 -29.70
C MET A 50 5.64 30.48 -28.66
N ARG A 51 4.40 30.83 -29.08
CA ARG A 51 3.32 31.19 -28.16
C ARG A 51 3.00 30.06 -27.17
N LYS A 52 2.94 28.81 -27.64
CA LYS A 52 2.76 27.63 -26.78
C LYS A 52 3.92 27.46 -25.78
N GLN A 53 5.17 27.71 -26.19
CA GLN A 53 6.32 27.65 -25.28
C GLN A 53 6.31 28.77 -24.24
N VAL A 54 5.96 30.00 -24.63
CA VAL A 54 5.84 31.15 -23.72
C VAL A 54 4.73 30.89 -22.70
N ALA A 55 3.55 30.46 -23.14
CA ALA A 55 2.44 30.13 -22.25
C ALA A 55 2.82 29.05 -21.22
N ARG A 56 3.54 28.00 -21.66
CA ARG A 56 4.07 26.95 -20.75
C ARG A 56 5.09 27.51 -19.74
N LYS A 57 5.93 28.47 -20.14
CA LYS A 57 6.90 29.12 -19.24
C LYS A 57 6.20 30.04 -18.25
N GLU A 58 5.26 30.86 -18.69
CA GLU A 58 4.48 31.74 -17.83
C GLU A 58 3.66 30.95 -16.80
N GLU A 59 3.05 29.84 -17.21
CA GLU A 59 2.32 28.97 -16.29
C GLU A 59 3.26 28.36 -15.24
N LYS A 60 4.47 27.96 -15.63
CA LYS A 60 5.51 27.49 -14.69
C LYS A 60 5.92 28.58 -13.71
N VAL A 61 6.13 29.82 -14.17
CA VAL A 61 6.50 30.96 -13.32
C VAL A 61 5.36 31.34 -12.36
N LYS A 62 4.11 31.41 -12.84
CA LYS A 62 2.93 31.67 -12.00
C LYS A 62 2.76 30.58 -10.94
N LYS A 63 2.93 29.31 -11.31
CA LYS A 63 2.95 28.19 -10.34
C LYS A 63 4.06 28.38 -9.32
N GLN A 64 5.28 28.76 -9.73
CA GLN A 64 6.40 29.00 -8.83
C GLN A 64 6.18 30.18 -7.87
N MET A 65 5.65 31.31 -8.33
CA MET A 65 5.33 32.45 -7.48
C MET A 65 4.22 32.11 -6.47
N LYS A 66 3.16 31.43 -6.91
CA LYS A 66 2.09 30.95 -6.01
C LYS A 66 2.64 29.98 -4.96
N ARG A 67 3.58 29.10 -5.34
CA ARG A 67 4.30 28.22 -4.39
C ARG A 67 5.08 29.01 -3.34
N GLN A 68 5.84 30.04 -3.75
CA GLN A 68 6.59 30.89 -2.82
C GLN A 68 5.68 31.64 -1.85
N GLN A 69 4.53 32.12 -2.32
CA GLN A 69 3.57 32.85 -1.49
C GLN A 69 2.81 31.93 -0.51
N LEU A 70 2.60 30.65 -0.86
CA LEU A 70 2.04 29.64 0.05
C LEU A 70 3.05 29.18 1.12
N LEU A 71 4.35 29.24 0.83
CA LEU A 71 5.40 28.86 1.76
C LEU A 71 5.64 29.89 2.89
N SER A 72 5.15 31.12 2.76
CA SER A 72 5.43 32.20 3.72
C SER A 72 4.53 32.20 4.98
N GLN A 73 3.52 31.35 5.05
CA GLN A 73 2.75 31.09 6.27
C GLN A 73 3.28 29.81 6.96
N THR A 74 4.44 29.92 7.59
CA THR A 74 5.05 28.79 8.30
C THR A 74 4.30 28.58 9.61
N ILE A 75 3.32 27.67 9.62
CA ILE A 75 2.76 27.14 10.86
C ILE A 75 3.78 26.15 11.39
N GLU A 76 4.43 26.50 12.50
CA GLU A 76 5.25 25.57 13.26
C GLU A 76 4.35 24.78 14.22
N VAL A 77 4.39 23.45 14.10
CA VAL A 77 3.68 22.54 15.00
C VAL A 77 4.69 21.93 15.94
N ILE A 78 4.35 21.86 17.23
CA ILE A 78 5.17 21.20 18.26
C ILE A 78 4.40 19.97 18.75
N GLU A 79 4.95 18.79 18.49
CA GLU A 79 4.41 17.52 18.96
C GLU A 79 4.88 17.20 20.38
N LYS A 80 4.08 16.39 21.10
CA LYS A 80 4.30 16.01 22.51
C LYS A 80 4.86 14.59 22.66
N ASP A 81 5.53 14.07 21.63
CA ASP A 81 6.08 12.70 21.61
C ASP A 81 7.30 12.53 22.52
N GLY A 82 8.06 13.60 22.75
CA GLY A 82 9.22 13.60 23.64
C GLY A 82 10.40 12.76 23.13
N VAL A 83 10.43 12.38 21.86
CA VAL A 83 11.49 11.56 21.27
C VAL A 83 12.52 12.47 20.62
N TYR A 84 13.77 12.36 21.04
CA TYR A 84 14.88 13.17 20.51
C TYR A 84 16.00 12.26 20.00
N VAL A 85 16.71 12.73 18.98
CA VAL A 85 17.92 12.10 18.44
C VAL A 85 19.03 13.12 18.39
N ASP A 86 20.29 12.67 18.49
CA ASP A 86 21.43 13.56 18.58
C ASP A 86 21.53 14.53 17.39
N GLY A 87 21.81 15.80 17.68
CA GLY A 87 21.88 16.87 16.68
C GLY A 87 20.54 17.31 16.08
N VAL A 88 19.39 16.97 16.68
CA VAL A 88 18.07 17.53 16.31
C VAL A 88 17.48 18.28 17.49
N GLU A 89 17.19 19.58 17.29
CA GLU A 89 16.70 20.48 18.35
C GLU A 89 15.24 20.23 18.74
N VAL A 90 14.45 19.66 17.84
CA VAL A 90 13.02 19.37 18.03
C VAL A 90 12.78 17.86 18.13
N SER A 91 11.61 17.47 18.65
CA SER A 91 11.26 16.05 18.71
C SER A 91 11.12 15.42 17.32
N VAL A 92 11.22 14.10 17.24
CA VAL A 92 11.08 13.33 16.00
C VAL A 92 9.69 13.57 15.39
N GLY A 93 8.63 13.52 16.20
CA GLY A 93 7.26 13.80 15.76
C GLY A 93 7.13 15.22 15.18
N THR A 94 7.67 16.21 15.88
CA THR A 94 7.70 17.62 15.43
C THR A 94 8.39 17.75 14.09
N LYS A 95 9.56 17.11 13.93
CA LYS A 95 10.37 17.17 12.73
C LYS A 95 9.66 16.59 11.51
N ILE A 96 9.08 15.39 11.61
CA ILE A 96 8.39 14.76 10.48
C ILE A 96 7.10 15.51 10.10
N LYS A 97 6.38 16.05 11.09
CA LYS A 97 5.15 16.82 10.86
C LYS A 97 5.45 18.14 10.16
N ASN A 98 6.42 18.91 10.65
CA ASN A 98 6.78 20.20 10.05
C ASN A 98 7.33 20.01 8.63
N ALA A 99 8.13 18.96 8.38
CA ALA A 99 8.59 18.62 7.04
C ALA A 99 7.43 18.29 6.07
N ALA A 100 6.38 17.65 6.56
CA ALA A 100 5.18 17.34 5.80
C ALA A 100 4.34 18.60 5.50
N ILE A 101 4.12 19.45 6.50
CA ILE A 101 3.37 20.72 6.38
C ILE A 101 4.01 21.64 5.34
N GLN A 102 5.34 21.81 5.40
CA GLN A 102 6.10 22.63 4.44
C GLN A 102 5.92 22.19 2.98
N LYS A 103 5.64 20.89 2.75
CA LYS A 103 5.50 20.31 1.41
C LYS A 103 4.04 20.07 1.00
N HIS A 104 3.07 20.17 1.93
CA HIS A 104 1.66 19.80 1.71
C HIS A 104 1.04 20.46 0.49
N SER A 105 1.24 21.77 0.30
CA SER A 105 0.70 22.51 -0.84
C SER A 105 1.22 22.04 -2.21
N LEU A 106 2.32 21.26 -2.23
CA LEU A 106 2.96 20.74 -3.42
C LEU A 106 2.60 19.28 -3.71
N TYR A 107 1.79 18.62 -2.87
CA TYR A 107 1.57 17.17 -2.87
C TYR A 107 1.45 16.52 -4.26
N GLN A 108 0.57 17.04 -5.12
CA GLN A 108 0.32 16.49 -6.47
C GLN A 108 1.51 16.57 -7.44
N HIS A 109 2.48 17.43 -7.15
CA HIS A 109 3.62 17.72 -8.03
C HIS A 109 4.93 17.13 -7.52
N LEU A 110 4.87 16.39 -6.41
CA LEU A 110 6.02 15.75 -5.81
C LEU A 110 6.19 14.33 -6.35
N ASP A 111 7.44 13.87 -6.34
CA ASP A 111 7.75 12.47 -6.56
C ASP A 111 7.23 11.61 -5.39
N PRO A 112 7.08 10.28 -5.56
CA PRO A 112 6.48 9.42 -4.55
C PRO A 112 7.23 9.41 -3.20
N ASN A 113 8.56 9.59 -3.18
CA ASN A 113 9.29 9.67 -1.91
C ASN A 113 8.86 10.93 -1.14
N CYS A 114 8.74 12.07 -1.82
CA CYS A 114 8.26 13.31 -1.21
C CYS A 114 6.79 13.24 -0.81
N GLN A 115 5.94 12.55 -1.60
CA GLN A 115 4.54 12.30 -1.23
C GLN A 115 4.44 11.45 0.05
N SER A 116 5.30 10.44 0.20
CA SER A 116 5.33 9.60 1.41
C SER A 116 5.66 10.41 2.67
N ILE A 117 6.57 11.39 2.58
CA ILE A 117 6.88 12.31 3.69
C ILE A 117 5.63 13.06 4.13
N ILE A 118 4.80 13.52 3.18
CA ILE A 118 3.55 14.23 3.47
C ILE A 118 2.53 13.26 4.06
N CYS A 119 2.24 12.14 3.39
CA CYS A 119 1.24 11.17 3.82
C CYS A 119 1.50 10.68 5.24
N LEU A 120 2.73 10.26 5.53
CA LEU A 120 3.08 9.70 6.83
C LEU A 120 3.30 10.79 7.87
N GLY A 121 3.99 11.88 7.51
CA GLY A 121 4.27 12.98 8.43
C GLY A 121 2.99 13.70 8.88
N LEU A 122 2.03 13.95 7.98
CA LEU A 122 0.72 14.52 8.36
C LEU A 122 -0.13 13.59 9.22
N ASN A 123 0.18 12.29 9.26
CA ASN A 123 -0.44 11.32 10.16
C ASN A 123 0.41 11.02 11.41
N SER A 124 1.52 11.74 11.60
CA SER A 124 2.48 11.53 12.70
C SER A 124 3.01 10.09 12.75
N ILE A 125 3.23 9.50 11.58
CA ILE A 125 3.78 8.15 11.40
C ILE A 125 5.25 8.26 10.99
N LEU A 126 6.14 7.61 11.75
CA LEU A 126 7.53 7.35 11.40
C LEU A 126 7.65 5.96 10.76
N ASP A 127 7.93 5.91 9.46
CA ASP A 127 8.10 4.66 8.71
C ASP A 127 9.56 4.18 8.74
N LEU A 128 9.86 3.25 9.66
CA LEU A 128 11.16 2.59 9.79
C LEU A 128 11.31 1.36 8.87
N SER A 129 10.29 1.03 8.06
CA SER A 129 10.38 -0.05 7.05
C SER A 129 11.21 0.35 5.83
N ALA A 130 11.51 1.64 5.65
CA ALA A 130 12.26 2.15 4.51
C ALA A 130 13.78 1.97 4.69
N LYS A 131 14.47 1.66 3.59
CA LYS A 131 15.95 1.66 3.56
C LYS A 131 16.45 3.09 3.39
N TYR A 132 17.55 3.42 4.06
CA TYR A 132 18.22 4.72 3.88
C TYR A 132 18.96 4.79 2.53
N PRO A 133 18.94 5.90 1.76
CA PRO A 133 18.29 7.18 2.02
C PRO A 133 16.97 7.38 1.22
N GLU A 134 15.89 6.71 1.58
CA GLU A 134 14.59 6.87 0.92
C GLU A 134 13.53 7.53 1.83
N ARG A 135 12.53 8.18 1.23
CA ARG A 135 11.32 8.64 1.96
C ARG A 135 11.64 9.54 3.17
N GLN A 136 11.13 9.20 4.36
CA GLN A 136 11.39 9.95 5.60
C GLN A 136 12.83 9.82 6.10
N THR A 137 13.61 8.84 5.63
CA THR A 137 14.98 8.68 6.12
C THR A 137 15.84 9.89 5.73
N VAL A 138 15.50 10.63 4.67
CA VAL A 138 16.21 11.84 4.23
C VAL A 138 16.07 13.01 5.20
N LEU A 139 15.13 12.93 6.15
CA LEU A 139 14.97 13.93 7.20
C LEU A 139 16.02 13.75 8.30
N PHE A 140 16.67 12.60 8.34
CA PHE A 140 17.64 12.22 9.37
C PHE A 140 18.98 11.88 8.72
N ASN A 141 20.08 12.06 9.43
CA ASN A 141 21.34 11.50 8.99
C ASN A 141 21.37 9.98 9.27
N LYS A 142 22.37 9.27 8.72
CA LYS A 142 22.49 7.81 8.87
C LYS A 142 22.55 7.35 10.33
N THR A 143 23.25 8.08 11.19
CA THR A 143 23.38 7.77 12.62
C THR A 143 22.04 7.92 13.35
N GLN A 144 21.37 9.07 13.14
CA GLN A 144 20.03 9.33 13.68
C GLN A 144 19.03 8.26 13.26
N TRP A 145 19.04 7.87 11.98
CA TRP A 145 18.16 6.81 11.48
C TRP A 145 18.44 5.46 12.15
N HIS A 146 19.72 5.11 12.30
CA HIS A 146 20.13 3.90 13.01
C HIS A 146 19.67 3.89 14.47
N ASP A 147 19.80 5.03 15.17
CA ASP A 147 19.34 5.17 16.56
C ASP A 147 17.82 5.01 16.67
N LEU A 148 17.05 5.55 15.73
CA LEU A 148 15.59 5.35 15.67
C LEU A 148 15.23 3.89 15.45
N THR A 149 15.89 3.20 14.52
CA THR A 149 15.68 1.75 14.30
C THR A 149 16.02 0.93 15.53
N LYS A 150 17.04 1.32 16.30
CA LYS A 150 17.41 0.67 17.56
C LYS A 150 16.41 0.97 18.69
N MET A 151 15.87 2.18 18.73
CA MET A 151 14.88 2.61 19.73
C MET A 151 13.53 1.90 19.55
N TYR A 152 13.15 1.65 18.29
CA TYR A 152 11.87 1.03 17.94
C TYR A 152 12.09 -0.21 17.05
N PRO A 153 12.68 -1.29 17.60
CA PRO A 153 12.91 -2.49 16.82
C PRO A 153 11.57 -3.09 16.36
N PRO A 154 11.51 -3.72 15.17
CA PRO A 154 10.30 -4.40 14.72
C PRO A 154 9.83 -5.43 15.75
N ARG A 155 8.55 -5.38 16.13
CA ARG A 155 7.93 -6.37 17.02
C ARG A 155 7.73 -7.67 16.26
N GLN A 156 8.72 -8.55 16.36
CA GLN A 156 8.71 -9.86 15.72
C GLN A 156 7.48 -10.67 16.14
N LEU A 157 6.87 -11.35 15.17
CA LEU A 157 5.83 -12.32 15.43
C LEU A 157 6.45 -13.59 16.04
N ASP A 158 5.93 -14.00 17.20
CA ASP A 158 6.42 -15.18 17.91
C ASP A 158 5.92 -16.46 17.23
N GLY A 159 6.82 -17.11 16.48
CA GLY A 159 6.57 -18.38 15.81
C GLY A 159 6.87 -19.61 16.65
N SER A 160 7.22 -19.47 17.94
CA SER A 160 7.65 -20.59 18.78
C SER A 160 6.55 -21.65 18.97
N SER A 161 5.28 -21.25 19.04
CA SER A 161 4.12 -22.14 19.08
C SER A 161 4.02 -23.07 17.87
N TYR A 162 4.66 -22.70 16.76
CA TYR A 162 4.61 -23.38 15.47
C TYR A 162 5.85 -24.21 15.16
N ALA A 163 6.79 -24.35 16.10
CA ALA A 163 8.05 -25.07 15.88
C ALA A 163 7.84 -26.54 15.44
N ALA A 164 6.76 -27.19 15.90
CA ALA A 164 6.44 -28.57 15.56
C ALA A 164 6.06 -28.78 14.08
N LEU A 165 5.59 -27.73 13.38
CA LEU A 165 5.17 -27.82 11.98
C LEU A 165 6.31 -28.25 11.05
N GLY A 166 7.55 -27.85 11.36
CA GLY A 166 8.72 -28.24 10.57
C GLY A 166 8.89 -29.77 10.49
N ASN A 167 8.58 -30.50 11.58
CA ASN A 167 8.66 -31.95 11.60
C ASN A 167 7.52 -32.60 10.78
N ILE A 168 6.31 -32.04 10.87
CA ILE A 168 5.14 -32.55 10.15
C ILE A 168 5.30 -32.36 8.64
N LEU A 169 5.86 -31.22 8.20
CA LEU A 169 6.00 -30.88 6.78
C LEU A 169 7.29 -31.43 6.15
N LYS A 170 8.23 -31.93 6.97
CA LYS A 170 9.50 -32.52 6.53
C LYS A 170 9.36 -33.57 5.40
N PRO A 171 8.35 -34.47 5.40
CA PRO A 171 8.17 -35.43 4.31
C PRO A 171 8.01 -34.77 2.93
N ILE A 172 7.30 -33.63 2.85
CA ILE A 172 7.10 -32.88 1.60
C ILE A 172 8.46 -32.43 1.04
N PHE A 173 9.30 -31.86 1.90
CA PHE A 173 10.62 -31.36 1.48
C PHE A 173 11.57 -32.52 1.13
N ASN A 174 11.51 -33.63 1.88
CA ASN A 174 12.31 -34.83 1.61
C ASN A 174 11.95 -35.51 0.29
N ALA A 175 10.75 -35.30 -0.23
CA ALA A 175 10.30 -35.84 -1.52
C ALA A 175 11.04 -35.21 -2.71
N TYR A 176 11.54 -33.98 -2.55
CA TYR A 176 12.37 -33.31 -3.54
C TYR A 176 13.76 -33.97 -3.63
N LYS A 177 14.28 -34.15 -4.85
CA LYS A 177 15.63 -34.67 -5.13
C LYS A 177 16.27 -33.89 -6.27
N ASP A 178 17.43 -33.27 -6.03
CA ASP A 178 18.15 -32.43 -7.03
C ASP A 178 18.38 -33.15 -8.36
N ARG A 179 18.66 -34.46 -8.32
CA ARG A 179 18.98 -35.26 -9.50
C ARG A 179 17.75 -35.69 -10.32
N LYS A 180 16.53 -35.44 -9.84
CA LYS A 180 15.29 -35.85 -10.53
C LYS A 180 14.77 -34.71 -11.43
N PRO A 181 14.13 -35.04 -12.57
CA PRO A 181 13.44 -34.05 -13.39
C PRO A 181 12.37 -33.28 -12.58
N ASN A 182 12.19 -31.98 -12.87
CA ASN A 182 11.26 -31.10 -12.15
C ASN A 182 9.82 -31.68 -12.06
N LYS A 183 9.32 -32.29 -13.16
CA LYS A 183 8.01 -32.97 -13.19
C LYS A 183 7.91 -34.09 -12.15
N ASN A 184 8.97 -34.88 -11.95
CA ASN A 184 8.97 -35.99 -11.01
C ASN A 184 9.08 -35.49 -9.56
N ASN A 185 9.84 -34.42 -9.32
CA ASN A 185 9.87 -33.75 -8.01
C ASN A 185 8.48 -33.19 -7.67
N TRP A 186 7.84 -32.49 -8.60
CA TRP A 186 6.48 -31.98 -8.43
C TRP A 186 5.50 -33.10 -8.06
N ILE A 187 5.47 -34.22 -8.81
CA ILE A 187 4.58 -35.36 -8.53
C ILE A 187 4.84 -35.92 -7.14
N SER A 188 6.11 -36.07 -6.76
CA SER A 188 6.49 -36.65 -5.47
C SER A 188 6.04 -35.75 -4.32
N MET A 189 6.35 -34.44 -4.39
CA MET A 189 5.91 -33.47 -3.38
C MET A 189 4.39 -33.37 -3.29
N PHE A 190 3.69 -33.33 -4.43
CA PHE A 190 2.23 -33.26 -4.45
C PHE A 190 1.58 -34.50 -3.82
N LYS A 191 2.12 -35.69 -4.08
CA LYS A 191 1.65 -36.93 -3.43
C LYS A 191 1.83 -36.89 -1.92
N GLU A 192 2.97 -36.41 -1.43
CA GLU A 192 3.20 -36.27 0.01
C GLU A 192 2.23 -35.26 0.64
N VAL A 193 1.99 -34.11 0.00
CA VAL A 193 1.02 -33.13 0.50
C VAL A 193 -0.38 -33.75 0.61
N VAL A 194 -0.84 -34.47 -0.43
CA VAL A 194 -2.15 -35.14 -0.41
C VAL A 194 -2.23 -36.24 0.66
N SER A 195 -1.16 -37.03 0.80
CA SER A 195 -1.05 -38.07 1.83
C SER A 195 -1.17 -37.49 3.24
N LEU A 196 -0.47 -36.38 3.52
CA LEU A 196 -0.56 -35.68 4.80
C LEU A 196 -1.94 -35.06 4.99
N GLN A 197 -2.55 -34.45 3.97
CA GLN A 197 -3.90 -33.88 4.09
C GLN A 197 -4.96 -34.92 4.47
N SER A 198 -4.82 -36.17 3.99
CA SER A 198 -5.72 -37.24 4.42
C SER A 198 -5.56 -37.65 5.90
N GLN A 199 -4.39 -37.37 6.48
CA GLN A 199 -4.09 -37.65 7.89
C GLN A 199 -4.51 -36.50 8.81
N TYR A 200 -4.41 -35.25 8.34
CA TYR A 200 -4.67 -34.04 9.13
C TYR A 200 -5.93 -33.31 8.65
N ASN A 201 -7.11 -33.89 8.92
CA ASN A 201 -8.39 -33.34 8.49
C ASN A 201 -9.02 -32.45 9.60
N PRO A 202 -9.15 -31.13 9.39
CA PRO A 202 -9.67 -30.22 10.40
C PRO A 202 -11.19 -30.37 10.63
N GLU A 203 -11.91 -30.99 9.70
CA GLU A 203 -13.34 -31.31 9.86
C GLU A 203 -13.56 -32.43 10.89
N LEU A 204 -12.52 -33.24 11.15
CA LEU A 204 -12.55 -34.31 12.16
C LEU A 204 -11.93 -33.86 13.48
N GLU A 205 -10.90 -33.02 13.43
CA GLU A 205 -10.21 -32.52 14.61
C GLU A 205 -9.79 -31.05 14.45
N GLU A 206 -10.46 -30.17 15.19
CA GLU A 206 -10.30 -28.71 15.11
C GLU A 206 -8.87 -28.23 15.44
N SER A 207 -8.14 -29.00 16.28
CA SER A 207 -6.74 -28.74 16.64
C SER A 207 -5.79 -28.80 15.43
N LEU A 208 -6.21 -29.48 14.36
CA LEU A 208 -5.39 -29.73 13.17
C LEU A 208 -5.51 -28.61 12.12
N ARG A 209 -6.31 -27.56 12.38
CA ARG A 209 -6.51 -26.43 11.44
C ARG A 209 -5.21 -25.78 10.99
N ASP A 210 -4.26 -25.60 11.90
CA ASP A 210 -2.98 -24.97 11.58
C ASP A 210 -2.16 -25.85 10.63
N VAL A 211 -2.13 -27.16 10.88
CA VAL A 211 -1.45 -28.13 10.02
C VAL A 211 -2.11 -28.18 8.64
N ASP A 212 -3.44 -28.23 8.60
CA ASP A 212 -4.20 -28.22 7.37
C ASP A 212 -3.95 -26.96 6.55
N PHE A 213 -3.94 -25.77 7.18
CA PHE A 213 -3.58 -24.52 6.51
C PHE A 213 -2.18 -24.60 5.88
N CYS A 214 -1.20 -25.14 6.59
CA CYS A 214 0.16 -25.31 6.05
C CYS A 214 0.16 -26.22 4.82
N LEU A 215 -0.53 -27.35 4.89
CA LEU A 215 -0.65 -28.28 3.78
C LEU A 215 -1.38 -27.64 2.59
N TYR A 216 -2.41 -26.85 2.86
CA TYR A 216 -3.14 -26.08 1.85
C TYR A 216 -2.25 -25.04 1.16
N PHE A 217 -1.40 -24.33 1.90
CA PHE A 217 -0.42 -23.39 1.35
C PHE A 217 0.49 -24.08 0.32
N TYR A 218 1.14 -25.18 0.71
CA TYR A 218 2.03 -25.93 -0.17
C TYR A 218 1.31 -26.55 -1.36
N ARG A 219 0.10 -27.07 -1.15
CA ARG A 219 -0.75 -27.57 -2.24
C ARG A 219 -1.07 -26.47 -3.26
N SER A 220 -1.39 -25.27 -2.77
CA SER A 220 -1.75 -24.13 -3.61
C SER A 220 -0.58 -23.66 -4.46
N LEU A 221 0.62 -23.59 -3.88
CA LEU A 221 1.86 -23.31 -4.62
C LEU A 221 2.14 -24.35 -5.71
N LEU A 222 2.06 -25.64 -5.39
CA LEU A 222 2.22 -26.71 -6.37
C LEU A 222 1.15 -26.63 -7.48
N HIS A 223 -0.08 -26.27 -7.13
CA HIS A 223 -1.17 -26.12 -8.08
C HIS A 223 -0.93 -24.95 -9.04
N LEU A 224 -0.51 -23.79 -8.52
CA LEU A 224 -0.10 -22.64 -9.33
C LEU A 224 1.00 -23.04 -10.32
N GLN A 225 2.05 -23.71 -9.86
CA GLN A 225 3.16 -24.13 -10.72
C GLN A 225 2.72 -25.11 -11.81
N LYS A 226 1.66 -25.90 -11.59
CA LYS A 226 1.17 -26.87 -12.56
C LYS A 226 0.19 -26.27 -13.56
N HIS A 227 -0.75 -25.46 -13.08
CA HIS A 227 -1.94 -25.04 -13.84
C HIS A 227 -1.95 -23.55 -14.18
N HIS A 228 -1.18 -22.73 -13.46
CA HIS A 228 -1.13 -21.28 -13.61
C HIS A 228 0.31 -20.79 -13.75
N LYS A 229 1.15 -21.51 -14.51
CA LYS A 229 2.57 -21.17 -14.73
C LYS A 229 2.82 -19.73 -15.15
N TYR A 230 1.88 -19.13 -15.88
CA TYR A 230 1.96 -17.75 -16.34
C TYR A 230 2.05 -16.74 -15.18
N ILE A 231 1.61 -17.09 -13.97
CA ILE A 231 1.73 -16.27 -12.75
C ILE A 231 3.19 -15.96 -12.42
N PHE A 232 4.11 -16.87 -12.76
CA PHE A 232 5.55 -16.73 -12.50
C PHE A 232 6.35 -16.20 -13.70
N ASN A 233 5.69 -15.87 -14.82
CA ASN A 233 6.38 -15.42 -16.03
C ASN A 233 6.25 -13.90 -16.21
N ASP A 234 7.31 -13.13 -15.97
CA ASP A 234 7.30 -11.67 -16.04
C ASP A 234 6.91 -11.11 -17.43
N ASP A 235 7.03 -11.90 -18.50
CA ASP A 235 6.64 -11.49 -19.86
C ASP A 235 5.12 -11.47 -20.09
N VAL A 236 4.33 -12.05 -19.18
CA VAL A 236 2.87 -12.09 -19.29
C VAL A 236 2.29 -10.93 -18.48
N ASP A 237 1.53 -10.05 -19.13
CA ASP A 237 0.79 -8.99 -18.41
C ASP A 237 -0.23 -9.62 -17.45
N LYS A 238 -0.14 -9.23 -16.19
CA LYS A 238 -0.93 -9.79 -15.08
C LYS A 238 -1.58 -8.67 -14.30
N SER A 239 -2.86 -8.85 -14.02
CA SER A 239 -3.59 -7.97 -13.13
C SER A 239 -3.28 -8.31 -11.66
N GLU A 240 -3.58 -7.38 -10.77
CA GLU A 240 -3.61 -7.63 -9.33
C GLU A 240 -4.54 -8.80 -8.97
N TRP A 241 -5.70 -8.88 -9.62
CA TRP A 241 -6.70 -9.92 -9.40
C TRP A 241 -6.23 -11.31 -9.78
N ASP A 242 -5.28 -11.45 -10.72
CA ASP A 242 -4.67 -12.75 -11.02
C ASP A 242 -4.00 -13.34 -9.78
N TYR A 243 -3.32 -12.53 -8.99
CA TYR A 243 -2.65 -12.99 -7.77
C TYR A 243 -3.63 -13.20 -6.62
N ILE A 244 -4.60 -12.29 -6.44
CA ILE A 244 -5.62 -12.40 -5.40
C ILE A 244 -6.48 -13.65 -5.62
N VAL A 245 -7.08 -13.81 -6.80
CA VAL A 245 -8.04 -14.90 -7.04
C VAL A 245 -7.34 -16.27 -7.09
N LYS A 246 -6.12 -16.34 -7.61
CA LYS A 246 -5.43 -17.63 -7.78
C LYS A 246 -4.65 -18.08 -6.55
N PHE A 247 -4.29 -17.16 -5.65
CA PHE A 247 -3.43 -17.50 -4.52
C PHE A 247 -3.85 -16.84 -3.21
N TRP A 248 -3.70 -15.50 -3.09
CA TRP A 248 -3.79 -14.84 -1.79
C TRP A 248 -5.17 -14.89 -1.18
N GLY A 249 -6.22 -14.69 -1.99
CA GLY A 249 -7.62 -14.75 -1.55
C GLY A 249 -7.96 -16.09 -0.91
N PRO A 250 -7.92 -17.21 -1.66
CA PRO A 250 -8.22 -18.53 -1.11
C PRO A 250 -7.34 -18.92 0.09
N LEU A 251 -6.06 -18.50 0.07
CA LEU A 251 -5.13 -18.79 1.16
C LEU A 251 -5.53 -18.07 2.46
N LEU A 252 -5.80 -16.76 2.40
CA LEU A 252 -6.18 -15.99 3.58
C LEU A 252 -7.58 -16.38 4.08
N GLU A 253 -8.52 -16.69 3.19
CA GLU A 253 -9.81 -17.26 3.58
C GLU A 253 -9.60 -18.55 4.39
N ARG A 254 -8.72 -19.46 3.93
CA ARG A 254 -8.39 -20.69 4.66
C ARG A 254 -7.69 -20.41 5.99
N LEU A 255 -6.81 -19.42 6.03
CA LEU A 255 -6.08 -19.01 7.24
C LEU A 255 -7.03 -18.63 8.39
N PHE A 256 -8.10 -17.89 8.07
CA PHE A 256 -9.03 -17.36 9.07
C PHE A 256 -10.21 -18.30 9.39
N VAL A 257 -10.31 -19.47 8.75
CA VAL A 257 -11.38 -20.44 9.03
C VAL A 257 -11.42 -20.80 10.51
N GLY A 258 -12.61 -20.67 11.10
CA GLY A 258 -12.87 -21.10 12.48
C GLY A 258 -12.35 -20.13 13.56
N THR A 259 -11.77 -19.00 13.17
CA THR A 259 -11.39 -17.93 14.11
C THR A 259 -12.60 -17.10 14.58
N GLY A 260 -13.73 -17.18 13.88
CA GLY A 260 -14.88 -16.28 14.06
C GLY A 260 -14.71 -14.92 13.38
N LEU A 261 -13.55 -14.64 12.77
CA LEU A 261 -13.28 -13.43 12.02
C LEU A 261 -13.66 -13.60 10.56
N ARG A 262 -14.14 -12.53 9.93
CA ARG A 262 -14.52 -12.52 8.52
C ARG A 262 -13.55 -11.67 7.71
N LEU A 263 -13.17 -12.17 6.53
CA LEU A 263 -12.49 -11.36 5.52
C LEU A 263 -13.50 -10.68 4.61
N LYS A 264 -13.23 -9.42 4.27
CA LYS A 264 -14.04 -8.65 3.31
C LYS A 264 -13.13 -8.04 2.26
N TRP A 265 -13.34 -8.42 1.01
CA TRP A 265 -12.50 -8.06 -0.14
C TRP A 265 -13.14 -7.00 -1.05
N GLY A 266 -12.31 -6.34 -1.85
CA GLY A 266 -12.70 -5.38 -2.89
C GLY A 266 -12.60 -3.93 -2.41
N ASP A 267 -13.30 -3.01 -3.07
CA ASP A 267 -13.31 -1.56 -2.76
C ASP A 267 -14.08 -1.23 -1.45
N THR A 268 -13.69 -1.86 -0.33
CA THR A 268 -14.37 -1.71 0.95
C THR A 268 -13.94 -0.42 1.66
N VAL A 269 -14.73 0.03 2.63
CA VAL A 269 -14.46 1.29 3.36
C VAL A 269 -14.26 1.01 4.83
N LEU A 270 -13.19 1.55 5.42
CA LEU A 270 -12.97 1.53 6.88
C LEU A 270 -14.08 2.26 7.63
N THR A 271 -14.46 1.70 8.78
CA THR A 271 -15.38 2.33 9.71
C THR A 271 -14.66 3.46 10.43
N MET A 272 -15.06 4.71 10.22
CA MET A 272 -14.46 5.87 10.90
C MET A 272 -15.47 6.46 11.88
N LYS A 273 -15.13 6.52 13.17
CA LYS A 273 -16.04 7.01 14.21
C LYS A 273 -16.03 8.53 14.39
N ASP A 274 -14.94 9.21 14.04
CA ASP A 274 -14.71 10.56 14.57
C ASP A 274 -13.97 11.53 13.63
N ILE A 275 -14.14 11.36 12.31
CA ILE A 275 -13.46 12.24 11.36
C ILE A 275 -14.51 13.00 10.55
N GLY A 276 -14.63 14.30 10.81
CA GLY A 276 -15.40 15.26 10.00
C GLY A 276 -14.83 15.46 8.58
N THR A 277 -14.04 14.52 8.06
CA THR A 277 -13.60 14.51 6.68
C THR A 277 -14.54 13.61 5.89
N ASN A 278 -15.12 14.15 4.80
CA ASN A 278 -15.96 13.40 3.86
C ASN A 278 -15.17 12.34 3.04
N GLY A 279 -13.98 11.95 3.48
CA GLY A 279 -13.10 11.02 2.78
C GLY A 279 -13.05 9.68 3.50
N ASN A 280 -13.30 8.60 2.78
CA ASN A 280 -13.15 7.24 3.32
C ASN A 280 -11.85 6.61 2.80
N PHE A 281 -11.16 5.82 3.61
CA PHE A 281 -10.13 4.92 3.08
C PHE A 281 -10.81 3.77 2.34
N LYS A 282 -10.38 3.51 1.10
CA LYS A 282 -10.79 2.32 0.36
C LYS A 282 -9.72 1.26 0.61
N VAL A 283 -10.08 0.10 1.15
CA VAL A 283 -9.13 -0.97 1.48
C VAL A 283 -9.46 -2.21 0.69
N ASP A 284 -8.44 -2.85 0.12
CA ASP A 284 -8.60 -4.06 -0.71
C ASP A 284 -9.07 -5.28 0.11
N MET A 285 -8.59 -5.42 1.34
CA MET A 285 -9.02 -6.45 2.28
C MET A 285 -9.09 -5.94 3.71
N ARG A 286 -10.18 -6.27 4.40
CA ARG A 286 -10.36 -6.03 5.84
C ARG A 286 -10.58 -7.35 6.58
N VAL A 287 -9.97 -7.47 7.76
CA VAL A 287 -10.30 -8.50 8.75
C VAL A 287 -11.28 -7.90 9.74
N LEU A 288 -12.45 -8.50 9.87
CA LEU A 288 -13.59 -7.96 10.60
C LEU A 288 -14.02 -8.87 11.76
N ASN A 289 -14.41 -8.26 12.87
CA ASN A 289 -15.25 -8.87 13.89
C ASN A 289 -16.70 -8.41 13.68
N ASP A 290 -17.62 -9.34 13.40
CA ASP A 290 -19.04 -9.02 13.27
C ASP A 290 -19.72 -9.10 14.63
N ALA A 291 -20.29 -7.97 15.06
CA ALA A 291 -21.07 -7.91 16.30
C ALA A 291 -22.55 -7.62 15.98
N MET A 292 -23.46 -8.34 16.63
CA MET A 292 -24.90 -8.03 16.56
C MET A 292 -25.29 -7.07 17.67
N VAL A 293 -25.63 -5.84 17.32
CA VAL A 293 -26.11 -4.79 18.24
C VAL A 293 -27.54 -4.44 17.89
N GLN A 294 -28.48 -4.75 18.80
CA GLN A 294 -29.89 -4.39 18.65
C GLN A 294 -30.52 -4.76 17.28
N ARG A 295 -30.15 -5.93 16.74
CA ARG A 295 -30.57 -6.48 15.42
C ARG A 295 -29.85 -5.92 14.20
N TYR A 296 -28.88 -5.01 14.37
CA TYR A 296 -28.00 -4.57 13.30
C TYR A 296 -26.64 -5.26 13.41
N SER A 297 -26.05 -5.57 12.26
CA SER A 297 -24.68 -6.04 12.16
C SER A 297 -23.74 -4.84 12.18
N GLU A 298 -22.88 -4.77 13.18
CA GLU A 298 -21.77 -3.81 13.25
C GLU A 298 -20.49 -4.53 12.84
N GLU A 299 -19.76 -3.95 11.88
CA GLU A 299 -18.43 -4.42 11.48
C GLU A 299 -17.38 -3.72 12.34
N GLY A 300 -16.57 -4.48 13.08
CA GLY A 300 -15.39 -3.99 13.77
C GLY A 300 -14.13 -4.28 12.96
N ASP A 301 -13.45 -3.26 12.47
CA ASP A 301 -12.18 -3.39 11.74
C ASP A 301 -11.05 -3.81 12.69
N LEU A 302 -10.35 -4.91 12.36
CA LEU A 302 -9.25 -5.44 13.17
C LEU A 302 -7.89 -5.36 12.46
N MET A 303 -7.83 -5.62 11.17
CA MET A 303 -6.60 -5.58 10.36
C MET A 303 -6.95 -5.27 8.91
N VAL A 304 -5.94 -4.85 8.15
CA VAL A 304 -6.07 -4.47 6.75
C VAL A 304 -4.96 -5.07 5.90
N ALA A 305 -5.25 -5.29 4.62
CA ALA A 305 -4.24 -5.56 3.62
C ALA A 305 -4.50 -4.79 2.33
N GLU A 306 -3.41 -4.46 1.64
CA GLU A 306 -3.39 -3.84 0.32
C GLU A 306 -2.74 -4.79 -0.67
N ALA A 307 -3.26 -4.81 -1.89
CA ALA A 307 -2.75 -5.62 -2.97
C ALA A 307 -2.37 -4.75 -4.17
N ALA A 308 -1.34 -5.19 -4.87
CA ALA A 308 -0.93 -4.62 -6.13
C ALA A 308 -0.51 -5.74 -7.09
N LYS A 309 -0.50 -5.41 -8.39
CA LYS A 309 0.06 -6.29 -9.42
C LYS A 309 1.55 -6.60 -9.14
N GLY A 310 2.08 -7.63 -9.78
CA GLY A 310 3.52 -7.89 -9.81
C GLY A 310 4.28 -6.68 -10.36
N ASP A 311 5.40 -6.34 -9.73
CA ASP A 311 6.24 -5.19 -10.06
C ASP A 311 5.44 -3.89 -10.28
N PRO A 312 4.72 -3.39 -9.26
CA PRO A 312 3.82 -2.25 -9.41
C PRO A 312 4.57 -0.92 -9.68
N GLY A 313 5.91 -0.95 -9.69
CA GLY A 313 6.78 0.21 -9.73
C GLY A 313 6.90 0.86 -8.35
N SER A 314 7.99 1.59 -8.14
CA SER A 314 8.27 2.23 -6.84
C SER A 314 7.16 3.18 -6.40
N PHE A 315 6.51 3.89 -7.33
CA PHE A 315 5.42 4.81 -7.01
C PHE A 315 4.24 4.12 -6.33
N LYS A 316 3.65 3.10 -6.98
CA LYS A 316 2.46 2.42 -6.47
C LYS A 316 2.78 1.62 -5.22
N TYR A 317 3.92 0.93 -5.21
CA TYR A 317 4.42 0.21 -4.04
C TYR A 317 4.50 1.10 -2.79
N GLN A 318 5.08 2.30 -2.92
CA GLN A 318 5.21 3.26 -1.82
C GLN A 318 3.89 3.89 -1.43
N SER A 319 3.06 4.25 -2.42
CA SER A 319 1.74 4.82 -2.19
C SER A 319 0.87 3.88 -1.37
N ASP A 320 0.81 2.60 -1.75
CA ASP A 320 0.00 1.58 -1.08
C ASP A 320 0.53 1.32 0.34
N ARG A 321 1.84 1.33 0.54
CA ARG A 321 2.41 1.24 1.90
C ARG A 321 1.98 2.42 2.78
N CYS A 322 2.07 3.65 2.27
CA CYS A 322 1.66 4.84 3.03
C CYS A 322 0.17 4.81 3.39
N LYS A 323 -0.64 4.36 2.42
CA LYS A 323 -2.08 4.15 2.58
C LYS A 323 -2.36 3.11 3.66
N LEU A 324 -1.71 1.94 3.58
CA LEU A 324 -1.88 0.84 4.53
C LEU A 324 -1.51 1.23 5.98
N PHE A 325 -0.45 2.03 6.19
CA PHE A 325 -0.14 2.57 7.51
C PHE A 325 -1.19 3.58 7.99
N SER A 326 -1.69 4.44 7.11
CA SER A 326 -2.73 5.41 7.47
C SER A 326 -4.04 4.70 7.86
N GLU A 327 -4.37 3.61 7.18
CA GLU A 327 -5.51 2.74 7.47
C GLU A 327 -5.35 2.00 8.79
N SER A 328 -4.17 1.44 9.03
CA SER A 328 -3.83 0.78 10.29
C SER A 328 -3.92 1.75 11.47
N LYS A 329 -3.49 3.01 11.28
CA LYS A 329 -3.63 4.08 12.27
C LYS A 329 -5.09 4.31 12.64
N VAL A 330 -5.98 4.41 11.66
CA VAL A 330 -7.43 4.62 11.91
C VAL A 330 -8.00 3.50 12.78
N ILE A 331 -7.59 2.25 12.55
CA ILE A 331 -8.03 1.11 13.36
C ILE A 331 -7.51 1.24 14.80
N ILE A 332 -6.22 1.52 15.00
CA ILE A 332 -5.64 1.74 16.33
C ILE A 332 -6.40 2.86 17.07
N ASP A 333 -6.64 3.98 16.38
CA ASP A 333 -7.32 5.13 16.97
C ASP A 333 -8.74 4.78 17.43
N ASN A 334 -9.51 4.11 16.57
CA ASN A 334 -10.87 3.66 16.91
C ASN A 334 -10.85 2.74 18.13
N LEU A 335 -9.93 1.76 18.16
CA LEU A 335 -9.80 0.83 19.28
C LEU A 335 -9.44 1.54 20.58
N LEU A 336 -8.45 2.44 20.55
CA LEU A 336 -8.05 3.23 21.72
C LEU A 336 -9.18 4.15 22.21
N LEU A 337 -9.90 4.83 21.31
CA LEU A 337 -11.04 5.69 21.64
C LEU A 337 -12.20 4.91 22.27
N ASP A 338 -12.41 3.66 21.86
CA ASP A 338 -13.36 2.73 22.49
C ASP A 338 -12.87 2.19 23.85
N ASN A 339 -11.67 2.60 24.28
CA ASN A 339 -10.93 2.19 25.48
C ASN A 339 -10.41 0.75 25.43
N HIS A 340 -10.14 0.22 24.25
CA HIS A 340 -9.40 -1.03 24.09
C HIS A 340 -7.89 -0.74 24.17
N ASP A 341 -7.15 -1.54 24.94
CA ASP A 341 -5.70 -1.40 25.07
C ASP A 341 -4.97 -2.09 23.91
N VAL A 342 -5.23 -1.59 22.70
CA VAL A 342 -4.59 -2.06 21.46
C VAL A 342 -3.86 -0.88 20.84
N ASP A 343 -2.55 -0.87 21.01
CA ASP A 343 -1.66 0.19 20.50
C ASP A 343 -0.82 -0.27 19.30
N THR A 344 -0.92 -1.54 18.91
CA THR A 344 -0.14 -2.17 17.86
C THR A 344 -1.07 -2.95 16.94
N LEU A 345 -0.90 -2.76 15.65
CA LEU A 345 -1.61 -3.48 14.60
C LEU A 345 -0.60 -4.11 13.63
N TYR A 346 -0.93 -5.27 13.09
CA TYR A 346 -0.23 -5.84 11.94
C TYR A 346 -1.08 -5.66 10.68
N CYS A 347 -0.41 -5.47 9.55
CA CYS A 347 -1.03 -5.32 8.24
C CYS A 347 -0.17 -6.02 7.17
N ILE A 348 -0.76 -6.34 6.02
CA ILE A 348 -0.07 -7.05 4.93
C ILE A 348 -0.15 -6.25 3.64
N GLN A 349 0.96 -6.17 2.92
CA GLN A 349 1.01 -5.70 1.55
C GLN A 349 1.38 -6.87 0.61
N PHE A 350 0.60 -7.08 -0.44
CA PHE A 350 0.89 -8.03 -1.51
C PHE A 350 1.30 -7.29 -2.78
N CYS A 351 2.38 -7.73 -3.42
CA CYS A 351 2.82 -7.21 -4.72
C CYS A 351 3.11 -8.40 -5.64
N GLY A 352 2.10 -8.84 -6.40
CA GLY A 352 2.19 -10.11 -7.11
C GLY A 352 2.28 -11.29 -6.14
N LEU A 353 3.38 -12.06 -6.20
CA LEU A 353 3.70 -13.15 -5.25
C LEU A 353 4.68 -12.73 -4.13
N GLU A 354 4.98 -11.44 -4.04
CA GLU A 354 5.67 -10.85 -2.89
C GLU A 354 4.65 -10.55 -1.78
N MET A 355 5.03 -10.85 -0.54
CA MET A 355 4.26 -10.55 0.66
C MET A 355 5.15 -9.82 1.66
N MET A 356 4.61 -8.76 2.24
CA MET A 356 5.23 -8.02 3.32
C MET A 356 4.26 -7.87 4.49
N ILE A 357 4.64 -8.38 5.65
CA ILE A 357 3.96 -8.13 6.91
C ILE A 357 4.62 -6.93 7.58
N MET A 358 3.82 -5.94 7.91
CA MET A 358 4.25 -4.74 8.62
C MET A 358 3.52 -4.63 9.95
N SER A 359 4.09 -3.85 10.86
CA SER A 359 3.45 -3.45 12.11
C SER A 359 3.39 -1.94 12.20
N LEU A 360 2.31 -1.42 12.77
CA LEU A 360 2.18 -0.03 13.18
C LEU A 360 1.89 -0.01 14.67
N SER A 361 2.65 0.77 15.43
CA SER A 361 2.44 0.92 16.87
C SER A 361 2.36 2.39 17.29
N LEU A 362 1.70 2.69 18.42
CA LEU A 362 1.69 4.01 19.08
C LEU A 362 2.50 3.93 20.39
N PRO A 363 3.85 3.83 20.33
CA PRO A 363 4.68 3.59 21.51
C PRO A 363 4.77 4.78 22.46
N VAL A 364 4.60 6.01 21.93
CA VAL A 364 4.69 7.26 22.70
C VAL A 364 3.58 8.23 22.26
N ASN A 365 3.39 9.31 23.01
CA ASN A 365 2.27 10.23 22.80
C ASN A 365 2.29 10.88 21.41
N GLY A 366 1.40 10.44 20.52
CA GLY A 366 1.18 11.05 19.21
C GLY A 366 2.13 10.65 18.10
N LEU A 367 3.14 9.80 18.38
CA LEU A 367 4.06 9.30 17.36
C LEU A 367 3.78 7.82 17.11
N TYR A 368 3.30 7.51 15.92
CA TYR A 368 3.15 6.14 15.45
C TYR A 368 4.43 5.69 14.78
N VAL A 369 4.80 4.42 14.93
CA VAL A 369 6.01 3.86 14.36
C VAL A 369 5.65 2.62 13.54
N GLY A 370 5.93 2.70 12.23
CA GLY A 370 5.74 1.63 11.26
C GLY A 370 7.03 0.84 11.04
N ASN A 371 6.96 -0.49 11.01
CA ASN A 371 8.11 -1.38 10.81
C ASN A 371 7.79 -2.51 9.82
N GLU A 372 8.78 -2.93 9.04
CA GLU A 372 8.75 -4.21 8.32
C GLU A 372 9.04 -5.34 9.31
N VAL A 373 8.15 -6.33 9.37
CA VAL A 373 8.27 -7.48 10.30
C VAL A 373 8.78 -8.69 9.54
N TYR A 374 8.19 -8.95 8.38
CA TYR A 374 8.54 -10.09 7.55
C TYR A 374 8.32 -9.76 6.08
N HIS A 375 9.20 -10.27 5.21
CA HIS A 375 9.12 -10.04 3.78
C HIS A 375 9.62 -11.29 3.05
N VAL A 376 8.83 -11.75 2.08
CA VAL A 376 9.18 -12.89 1.23
C VAL A 376 8.68 -12.67 -0.19
N HIS A 377 9.42 -13.20 -1.16
CA HIS A 377 9.00 -13.37 -2.54
C HIS A 377 8.85 -14.86 -2.85
N LEU A 378 7.67 -15.28 -3.31
CA LEU A 378 7.41 -16.68 -3.64
C LEU A 378 7.76 -16.94 -5.11
N ASP A 379 8.64 -17.92 -5.34
CA ASP A 379 9.14 -18.33 -6.65
C ASP A 379 8.55 -19.68 -7.08
N ASP A 380 8.82 -20.06 -8.33
CA ASP A 380 8.34 -21.32 -8.91
C ASP A 380 9.31 -22.49 -8.66
N ARG A 381 10.37 -22.29 -7.88
CA ARG A 381 11.44 -23.27 -7.68
C ARG A 381 11.08 -24.18 -6.54
N LEU A 382 10.77 -25.44 -6.85
CA LEU A 382 10.46 -26.46 -5.85
C LEU A 382 11.51 -26.59 -4.74
N GLN A 383 12.78 -26.37 -5.07
CA GLN A 383 13.88 -26.40 -4.11
C GLN A 383 13.73 -25.33 -3.01
N SER A 384 13.09 -24.19 -3.31
CA SER A 384 12.90 -23.08 -2.39
C SER A 384 11.78 -23.34 -1.37
N TYR A 385 10.94 -24.35 -1.56
CA TYR A 385 9.71 -24.50 -0.77
C TYR A 385 9.95 -24.73 0.73
N HIS A 386 11.08 -25.33 1.09
CA HIS A 386 11.46 -25.47 2.50
C HIS A 386 11.68 -24.10 3.18
N ASN A 387 12.11 -23.07 2.43
CA ASN A 387 12.28 -21.71 2.95
C ASN A 387 10.93 -21.04 3.27
N TYR A 388 9.83 -21.50 2.66
CA TYR A 388 8.49 -20.96 2.92
C TYR A 388 7.85 -21.48 4.21
N LEU A 389 8.53 -22.36 4.96
CA LEU A 389 8.06 -22.76 6.29
C LEU A 389 7.90 -21.52 7.18
N GLN A 390 8.88 -20.62 7.17
CA GLN A 390 8.80 -19.37 7.91
C GLN A 390 7.63 -18.51 7.41
N THR A 391 7.35 -18.47 6.10
CA THR A 391 6.22 -17.71 5.54
C THR A 391 4.90 -18.17 6.13
N VAL A 392 4.66 -19.49 6.15
CA VAL A 392 3.42 -20.07 6.67
C VAL A 392 3.30 -19.83 8.17
N THR A 393 4.39 -19.98 8.93
CA THR A 393 4.43 -19.63 10.36
C THR A 393 4.06 -18.16 10.59
N GLN A 394 4.61 -17.24 9.80
CA GLN A 394 4.35 -15.80 9.95
C GLN A 394 2.88 -15.45 9.62
N LEU A 395 2.27 -16.13 8.64
CA LEU A 395 0.84 -15.99 8.35
C LEU A 395 -0.04 -16.49 9.51
N LEU A 396 0.31 -17.62 10.13
CA LEU A 396 -0.39 -18.13 11.32
C LEU A 396 -0.27 -17.16 12.50
N CYS A 397 0.93 -16.63 12.76
CA CYS A 397 1.12 -15.61 13.79
C CYS A 397 0.32 -14.33 13.49
N PHE A 398 0.27 -13.88 12.23
CA PHE A 398 -0.53 -12.72 11.82
C PHE A 398 -2.03 -12.92 12.16
N ARG A 399 -2.58 -14.10 11.85
CA ARG A 399 -3.95 -14.48 12.24
C ARG A 399 -4.14 -14.44 13.76
N ASP A 400 -3.21 -15.00 14.52
CA ASP A 400 -3.32 -15.03 15.99
C ASP A 400 -3.31 -13.63 16.59
N GLU A 401 -2.54 -12.70 16.02
CA GLU A 401 -2.58 -11.29 16.43
C GLU A 401 -3.94 -10.65 16.12
N ALA A 402 -4.59 -10.99 15.00
CA ALA A 402 -5.95 -10.53 14.71
C ALA A 402 -6.95 -11.01 15.77
N VAL A 403 -6.85 -12.29 16.14
CA VAL A 403 -7.68 -12.89 17.19
C VAL A 403 -7.40 -12.25 18.56
N LYS A 404 -6.14 -11.93 18.88
CA LYS A 404 -5.79 -11.20 20.11
C LYS A 404 -6.42 -9.82 20.16
N VAL A 405 -6.36 -9.05 19.06
CA VAL A 405 -7.01 -7.74 18.95
C VAL A 405 -8.52 -7.86 19.12
N CYS A 406 -9.15 -8.86 18.49
CA CYS A 406 -10.58 -9.14 18.66
C CYS A 406 -10.96 -9.42 20.12
N ASN A 407 -10.22 -10.33 20.78
CA ASN A 407 -10.47 -10.71 22.17
C ASN A 407 -10.27 -9.53 23.14
N ALA A 408 -9.28 -8.67 22.89
CA ALA A 408 -9.08 -7.43 23.65
C ALA A 408 -10.28 -6.48 23.51
N SER A 409 -10.92 -6.45 22.33
CA SER A 409 -12.14 -5.65 22.11
C SER A 409 -13.34 -6.20 22.89
N ASP A 410 -13.57 -7.51 22.84
CA ASP A 410 -14.78 -8.11 23.42
C ASP A 410 -14.75 -8.21 24.95
N ASN A 411 -13.59 -8.45 25.56
CA ASN A 411 -13.43 -8.51 27.02
C ASN A 411 -13.85 -7.21 27.72
N LEU A 412 -13.72 -6.06 27.06
CA LEU A 412 -14.13 -4.78 27.62
C LEU A 412 -15.66 -4.59 27.61
N LYS A 413 -16.33 -5.10 26.57
CA LYS A 413 -17.79 -5.01 26.43
C LYS A 413 -18.51 -5.81 27.50
N SER A 414 -17.99 -6.99 27.86
CA SER A 414 -18.56 -7.84 28.92
C SER A 414 -18.41 -7.20 30.31
N SER A 415 -17.26 -6.58 30.61
CA SER A 415 -17.01 -5.87 31.87
C SER A 415 -17.95 -4.68 32.09
N LYS A 416 -18.23 -3.89 31.03
CA LYS A 416 -19.18 -2.75 31.10
C LYS A 416 -20.62 -3.20 31.38
N LYS A 417 -21.06 -4.36 30.87
CA LYS A 417 -22.40 -4.91 31.13
C LYS A 417 -22.55 -5.36 32.59
N SER A 418 -21.56 -6.05 33.15
CA SER A 418 -21.59 -6.54 34.54
C SER A 418 -21.67 -5.40 35.57
N LYS A 419 -20.95 -4.29 35.34
CA LYS A 419 -21.02 -3.11 36.22
C LYS A 419 -22.39 -2.43 36.23
N ARG A 420 -23.12 -2.43 35.11
CA ARG A 420 -24.48 -1.84 35.05
C ARG A 420 -25.52 -2.66 35.81
N THR A 421 -25.35 -3.97 35.93
CA THR A 421 -26.27 -4.84 36.70
C THR A 421 -26.01 -4.82 38.21
N SER A 422 -24.88 -4.28 38.67
CA SER A 422 -24.44 -4.31 40.07
C SER A 422 -24.84 -3.07 40.91
N VAL A 423 -25.70 -2.17 40.42
CA VAL A 423 -25.99 -0.85 41.05
C VAL A 423 -26.93 -0.94 42.28
N LYS A 424 -26.92 -2.04 43.04
CA LYS A 424 -27.68 -2.17 44.30
C LYS A 424 -26.84 -2.31 45.58
N GLY A 425 -25.51 -2.23 45.52
CA GLY A 425 -24.66 -2.43 46.71
C GLY A 425 -23.71 -1.29 47.04
N ASN A 426 -23.95 -0.65 48.20
CA ASN A 426 -23.03 0.14 49.04
C ASN A 426 -22.22 1.29 48.42
N LYS A 427 -22.70 2.51 48.71
CA LYS A 427 -22.12 3.82 48.39
C LYS A 427 -21.04 4.32 49.35
N TYR A 428 -20.51 3.49 50.26
CA TYR A 428 -19.58 3.94 51.28
C TYR A 428 -18.28 3.15 51.21
N ASN A 429 -17.17 3.89 51.14
CA ASN A 429 -15.76 3.47 51.24
C ASN A 429 -15.03 3.17 49.91
N SER A 430 -14.52 4.22 49.25
CA SER A 430 -13.27 4.12 48.50
C SER A 430 -12.68 5.52 48.27
N ALA A 431 -12.10 6.08 49.34
CA ALA A 431 -11.17 7.20 49.25
C ALA A 431 -9.77 6.63 49.50
N THR A 432 -9.09 6.17 48.44
CA THR A 432 -7.67 5.81 48.53
C THR A 432 -6.89 6.21 47.29
N LYS A 433 -6.06 7.23 47.51
CA LYS A 433 -4.70 7.46 47.00
C LYS A 433 -4.51 7.77 45.52
N ASP A 434 -4.12 9.03 45.32
CA ASP A 434 -3.37 9.59 44.19
C ASP A 434 -2.27 8.64 43.68
N LYS A 435 -2.63 7.79 42.71
CA LYS A 435 -1.66 7.37 41.70
C LYS A 435 -1.68 8.45 40.63
N HIS A 436 -0.53 9.07 40.35
CA HIS A 436 -0.35 9.91 39.16
C HIS A 436 -1.05 9.23 37.98
N SER A 437 -2.19 9.79 37.56
CA SER A 437 -3.04 9.18 36.56
C SER A 437 -2.30 9.27 35.24
N ILE A 438 -1.63 8.18 34.86
CA ILE A 438 -1.10 8.02 33.50
C ILE A 438 -2.30 8.25 32.58
N LEU A 439 -2.23 9.31 31.78
CA LEU A 439 -3.30 9.64 30.84
C LEU A 439 -3.55 8.42 29.95
N PRO A 440 -4.82 8.05 29.71
CA PRO A 440 -5.12 6.90 28.86
C PRO A 440 -4.58 7.15 27.45
N LYS A 441 -4.11 6.08 26.78
CA LYS A 441 -3.55 6.15 25.41
C LYS A 441 -4.53 6.71 24.37
N SER A 442 -5.83 6.71 24.67
CA SER A 442 -6.85 7.42 23.87
C SER A 442 -6.58 8.92 23.72
N TRP A 443 -5.81 9.53 24.63
CA TRP A 443 -5.41 10.93 24.54
C TRP A 443 -4.15 11.14 23.71
N TRP A 444 -3.47 10.05 23.34
CA TRP A 444 -2.26 10.09 22.53
C TRP A 444 -2.59 10.07 21.04
N VAL A 445 -3.83 9.73 20.66
CA VAL A 445 -4.23 9.69 19.25
C VAL A 445 -4.14 11.09 18.63
N ARG A 446 -3.92 11.13 17.32
CA ARG A 446 -3.90 12.37 16.53
C ARG A 446 -4.95 12.28 15.43
N GLY A 447 -5.35 13.42 14.87
CA GLY A 447 -6.18 13.43 13.66
C GLY A 447 -5.57 12.58 12.54
N THR A 448 -6.38 12.22 11.56
CA THR A 448 -5.92 11.49 10.37
C THR A 448 -6.11 12.37 9.15
N TRP A 449 -5.05 12.55 8.37
CA TRP A 449 -5.08 13.19 7.07
C TRP A 449 -5.18 12.13 5.97
N ILE A 450 -6.12 12.32 5.04
CA ILE A 450 -6.37 11.40 3.94
C ILE A 450 -5.86 12.06 2.65
N PRO A 451 -4.94 11.42 1.90
CA PRO A 451 -4.46 11.99 0.66
C PRO A 451 -5.58 12.12 -0.40
N PRO A 452 -5.49 13.11 -1.31
CA PRO A 452 -6.45 13.26 -2.39
C PRO A 452 -6.48 12.00 -3.29
N ARG A 453 -7.68 11.53 -3.64
CA ARG A 453 -7.86 10.34 -4.49
C ARG A 453 -7.54 10.60 -5.95
N GLN A 454 -7.83 11.82 -6.43
CA GLN A 454 -7.61 12.19 -7.83
C GLN A 454 -6.33 12.99 -7.95
N LYS A 455 -5.57 12.70 -9.00
CA LYS A 455 -4.30 13.38 -9.30
C LYS A 455 -4.46 14.91 -9.40
N ASP A 456 -5.64 15.36 -9.84
CA ASP A 456 -5.93 16.77 -10.08
C ASP A 456 -6.74 17.43 -8.94
N SER A 457 -7.26 16.66 -7.96
CA SER A 457 -8.02 17.23 -6.84
C SER A 457 -7.10 17.85 -5.79
N PRO A 458 -7.27 19.14 -5.41
CA PRO A 458 -6.37 19.82 -4.47
C PRO A 458 -6.23 19.03 -3.17
N PRO A 459 -5.05 19.05 -2.52
CA PRO A 459 -4.86 18.32 -1.28
C PRO A 459 -5.87 18.81 -0.24
N PRO A 460 -6.53 17.90 0.51
CA PRO A 460 -7.45 18.29 1.56
C PRO A 460 -6.76 19.19 2.59
N SER A 461 -7.51 20.12 3.17
CA SER A 461 -7.02 20.96 4.26
C SER A 461 -6.50 20.07 5.40
N ILE A 462 -5.45 20.55 6.07
CA ILE A 462 -4.89 19.87 7.24
C ILE A 462 -5.94 19.96 8.37
N PRO A 463 -6.43 18.85 8.93
CA PRO A 463 -7.36 18.88 10.06
C PRO A 463 -6.84 19.74 11.23
N ASN A 464 -7.70 20.58 11.82
CA ASN A 464 -7.31 21.44 12.95
C ASN A 464 -6.84 20.65 14.17
N ASN A 465 -7.37 19.43 14.38
CA ASN A 465 -6.98 18.52 15.46
C ASN A 465 -5.64 17.79 15.22
N LEU A 466 -4.96 18.04 14.10
CA LEU A 466 -3.56 17.61 13.90
C LEU A 466 -2.55 18.55 14.55
N VAL A 467 -2.97 19.76 14.90
CA VAL A 467 -2.13 20.78 15.52
C VAL A 467 -2.59 20.90 16.97
N SER A 468 -2.14 19.98 17.83
CA SER A 468 -2.41 20.12 19.26
C SER A 468 -1.64 21.33 19.78
N HIS A 469 -2.33 22.36 20.26
CA HIS A 469 -1.72 23.45 21.03
C HIS A 469 -1.17 22.96 22.37
#